data_AF-A0A7S3KFM3-F1
#
_entry.id   AF-A0A7S3KFM3-F1
#
_cell.length_a   1.000
_cell.length_b   1.000
_cell.length_c   1.000
_cell.angle_alpha   90.00
_cell.angle_beta   90.00
_cell.angle_gamma   90.00
#
_symmetry.space_group_name_H-M   'P 1'
#
loop_
_entity.id
_entity.type
_entity.pdbx_description
1 polymer ?
#
loop_
_entity_poly.entity_id
_entity_poly.type
_entity_poly.pdbx_seq_one_letter_code
_entity_poly.pdbx_strand_id
1 'polypeptide(L)'
;QITNTPNQINTFGIGSYIKIVFTRQPSKTIKNPGGQVGLSLLRVWGQPLGYNKGLTNEAHPLQGQTETVDKVLIEMGIPLNNIKWTNEDPENYSYAPVDEDTRVTLIDMEKLKDKAHQTEDYEMLHQLTRDLKIVYDLGNEILNLKRDLEFASAKEDFNKAIEIRNRLKQLEQERDRYDALYETSRYEDMIVMARPTSAQRRLAKKLEDEERARLEALRRQKEREAEEERLRRLREEEEKERLRKEEEDRKRRQNTTMKTVKKTRFNTVKQT
;
A
#
# COMPACT_ATOMS: atom_id res chain seq x y z
N GLN A 1 28.90 16.67 61.01
CA GLN A 1 28.03 17.69 61.64
C GLN A 1 26.59 17.35 61.29
N ILE A 2 25.71 17.22 62.29
CA ILE A 2 24.27 17.02 62.05
C ILE A 2 23.69 18.41 61.82
N THR A 3 23.27 18.67 60.59
CA THR A 3 22.63 19.93 60.21
C THR A 3 21.12 19.76 60.35
N ASN A 4 20.52 20.43 61.35
CA ASN A 4 19.05 20.61 61.43
C ASN A 4 18.53 21.59 60.36
N THR A 5 19.43 22.15 59.55
CA THR A 5 19.08 23.01 58.44
C THR A 5 18.66 22.16 57.24
N PRO A 6 17.50 22.47 56.62
CA PRO A 6 16.98 21.74 55.49
C PRO A 6 17.96 21.81 54.30
N ASN A 7 18.34 20.65 53.76
CA ASN A 7 19.17 20.59 52.56
C ASN A 7 18.30 20.88 51.32
N GLN A 8 18.66 21.93 50.59
CA GLN A 8 18.05 22.29 49.32
C GLN A 8 18.84 21.64 48.19
N ILE A 9 18.15 20.92 47.32
CA ILE A 9 18.73 20.34 46.10
C ILE A 9 18.17 21.13 44.92
N ASN A 10 19.07 21.60 44.05
CA ASN A 10 18.71 22.37 42.87
C ASN A 10 18.18 21.43 41.79
N THR A 11 17.01 21.72 41.23
CA THR A 11 16.36 20.90 40.20
C THR A 11 16.09 21.73 38.95
N PHE A 12 16.39 21.19 37.78
CA PHE A 12 16.05 21.82 36.50
C PHE A 12 14.56 21.55 36.20
N GLY A 13 13.69 22.56 36.36
CA GLY A 13 12.23 22.45 36.11
C GLY A 13 11.38 23.46 36.91
N ILE A 14 10.05 23.24 36.96
CA ILE A 14 9.01 24.16 37.53
C ILE A 14 9.06 24.29 39.07
N GLY A 15 10.11 23.79 39.73
CA GLY A 15 10.39 24.04 41.13
C GLY A 15 11.84 24.45 41.30
N SER A 16 12.09 25.65 41.85
CA SER A 16 13.45 26.16 42.04
C SER A 16 14.23 25.40 43.12
N TYR A 17 13.54 24.71 44.04
CA TYR A 17 14.16 23.87 45.06
C TYR A 17 13.15 22.86 45.63
N ILE A 18 13.65 21.70 46.07
CA ILE A 18 12.89 20.73 46.87
C ILE A 18 13.39 20.80 48.31
N LYS A 19 12.47 21.02 49.25
CA LYS A 19 12.76 21.07 50.69
C LYS A 19 12.28 19.78 51.36
N ILE A 20 13.23 18.95 51.78
CA ILE A 20 12.94 17.72 52.52
C ILE A 20 13.10 18.01 54.01
N VAL A 21 12.04 17.78 54.78
CA VAL A 21 12.05 17.96 56.25
C VAL A 21 11.74 16.62 56.89
N PHE A 22 12.67 16.11 57.69
CA PHE A 22 12.43 14.94 58.53
C PHE A 22 11.74 15.41 59.82
N THR A 23 10.44 15.16 59.93
CA THR A 23 9.61 15.63 61.06
C THR A 23 9.86 14.86 62.36
N ARG A 24 10.48 13.68 62.27
CA ARG A 24 10.83 12.84 63.41
C ARG A 24 12.25 12.31 63.23
N GLN A 25 13.06 12.43 64.27
CA GLN A 25 14.39 11.85 64.31
C GLN A 25 14.24 10.32 64.48
N PRO A 26 14.96 9.50 63.70
CA PRO A 26 14.87 8.05 63.83
C PRO A 26 15.45 7.61 65.18
N SER A 27 14.87 6.54 65.73
CA SER A 27 15.31 5.94 66.98
C SER A 27 16.76 5.48 66.88
N LYS A 28 17.59 5.85 67.87
CA LYS A 28 18.99 5.41 67.92
C LYS A 28 19.03 3.90 68.11
N THR A 29 19.74 3.22 67.22
CA THR A 29 19.99 1.77 67.30
C THR A 29 21.48 1.51 67.35
N ILE A 30 21.89 0.30 67.73
CA ILE A 30 23.31 -0.10 67.74
C ILE A 30 23.95 0.06 66.34
N LYS A 31 23.16 -0.14 65.27
CA LYS A 31 23.59 0.02 63.87
C LYS A 31 23.54 1.47 63.36
N ASN A 32 22.84 2.37 64.07
CA ASN A 32 22.75 3.79 63.73
C ASN A 32 22.79 4.64 65.02
N PRO A 33 23.96 4.69 65.69
CA PRO A 33 24.11 5.34 66.98
C PRO A 33 23.88 6.87 66.90
N GLY A 34 24.08 7.45 65.71
CA GLY A 34 23.87 8.87 65.44
C GLY A 34 22.44 9.26 65.08
N GLY A 35 21.52 8.30 64.90
CA GLY A 35 20.15 8.59 64.42
C GLY A 35 20.15 9.28 63.06
N GLN A 36 21.08 8.91 62.19
CA GLN A 36 21.24 9.49 60.86
C GLN A 36 20.11 9.01 59.94
N VAL A 37 19.60 9.90 59.09
CA VAL A 37 18.65 9.56 58.04
C VAL A 37 19.38 9.70 56.71
N GLY A 38 19.39 8.63 55.91
CA GLY A 38 19.88 8.65 54.54
C GLY A 38 18.71 8.44 53.57
N LEU A 39 18.64 9.24 52.52
CA LEU A 39 17.77 8.99 51.38
C LEU A 39 18.57 8.19 50.35
N SER A 40 18.19 6.93 50.12
CA SER A 40 18.83 6.08 49.10
C SER A 40 18.32 6.39 47.69
N LEU A 41 17.06 6.78 47.56
CA LEU A 41 16.43 7.15 46.29
C LEU A 41 15.31 8.16 46.54
N LEU A 42 15.33 9.29 45.82
CA LEU A 42 14.22 10.25 45.76
C LEU A 42 13.78 10.36 44.30
N ARG A 43 12.57 9.92 43.98
CA ARG A 43 11.94 10.14 42.67
C ARG A 43 10.85 11.18 42.84
N VAL A 44 10.91 12.22 42.03
CA VAL A 44 9.98 13.35 42.05
C VAL A 44 9.20 13.30 40.75
N TRP A 45 7.88 13.24 40.86
CA TRP A 45 6.96 13.21 39.73
C TRP A 45 6.19 14.52 39.71
N GLY A 46 5.93 15.08 38.53
CA GLY A 46 5.18 16.31 38.37
C GLY A 46 4.39 16.31 37.06
N GLN A 47 3.21 16.90 37.09
CA GLN A 47 2.40 17.17 35.90
C GLN A 47 2.77 18.56 35.38
N PRO A 48 3.00 18.76 34.07
CA PRO A 48 3.19 20.10 33.52
C PRO A 48 1.85 20.85 33.60
N LEU A 49 1.69 21.66 34.64
CA LEU A 49 0.61 22.63 34.72
C LEU A 49 1.07 23.85 33.91
N GLY A 50 0.49 24.03 32.73
CA GLY A 50 0.69 25.25 31.96
C GLY A 50 0.39 26.47 32.84
N TYR A 51 1.20 27.52 32.75
CA TYR A 51 1.16 28.72 33.60
C TYR A 51 -0.15 29.51 33.59
N ASN A 52 -1.21 29.00 32.96
CA ASN A 52 -2.47 29.70 32.79
C ASN A 52 -3.65 28.91 33.36
N LYS A 53 -4.25 29.54 34.39
CA LYS A 53 -5.58 29.34 34.98
C LYS A 53 -5.60 28.56 36.29
N GLY A 54 -6.07 29.24 37.33
CA GLY A 54 -6.24 28.73 38.68
C GLY A 54 -7.28 27.63 38.74
N LEU A 55 -6.84 26.39 38.55
CA LEU A 55 -7.58 25.21 38.98
C LEU A 55 -7.28 24.96 40.46
N THR A 56 -8.34 25.02 41.26
CA THR A 56 -8.39 24.48 42.62
C THR A 56 -8.03 23.00 42.61
N ASN A 57 -7.07 22.62 43.46
CA ASN A 57 -6.64 21.25 43.69
C ASN A 57 -7.79 20.42 44.30
N GLU A 58 -8.64 19.84 43.46
CA GLU A 58 -9.35 18.63 43.86
C GLU A 58 -8.46 17.45 43.49
N ALA A 59 -7.82 16.87 44.51
CA ALA A 59 -7.10 15.63 44.37
C ALA A 59 -8.12 14.53 44.06
N HIS A 60 -8.35 14.27 42.77
CA HIS A 60 -9.04 13.05 42.38
C HIS A 60 -8.13 11.87 42.70
N PRO A 61 -8.54 10.93 43.57
CA PRO A 61 -7.79 9.70 43.75
C PRO A 61 -7.76 8.96 42.41
N LEU A 62 -6.55 8.68 41.92
CA LEU A 62 -6.31 7.93 40.69
C LEU A 62 -6.79 6.48 40.88
N GLN A 63 -8.08 6.24 40.67
CA GLN A 63 -8.60 4.92 40.40
C GLN A 63 -8.36 4.62 38.91
N GLY A 64 -7.51 3.62 38.64
CA GLY A 64 -7.45 2.96 37.33
C GLY A 64 -6.52 3.57 36.27
N GLN A 65 -5.28 3.98 36.61
CA GLN A 65 -4.33 4.49 35.59
C GLN A 65 -2.99 3.74 35.59
N THR A 66 -3.01 2.46 35.23
CA THR A 66 -1.84 1.77 34.66
C THR A 66 -1.59 2.21 33.21
N GLU A 67 -2.66 2.55 32.48
CA GLU A 67 -2.69 2.95 31.07
C GLU A 67 -1.79 4.16 30.72
N THR A 68 -1.60 5.09 31.65
CA THR A 68 -0.84 6.33 31.41
C THR A 68 0.66 6.14 31.62
N VAL A 69 1.06 5.10 32.34
CA VAL A 69 2.47 4.83 32.63
C VAL A 69 3.14 4.25 31.37
N ASP A 70 2.52 3.27 30.73
CA ASP A 70 3.11 2.56 29.58
C ASP A 70 3.29 3.47 28.35
N LYS A 71 2.32 4.35 28.09
CA LYS A 71 2.43 5.39 27.04
C LYS A 71 3.64 6.29 27.25
N VAL A 72 3.87 6.73 28.48
CA VAL A 72 5.00 7.59 28.85
C VAL A 72 6.32 6.80 28.78
N LEU A 73 6.33 5.51 29.14
CA LEU A 73 7.51 4.65 29.02
C LEU A 73 7.92 4.43 27.55
N ILE A 74 6.96 4.27 26.64
CA ILE A 74 7.18 4.12 25.19
C ILE A 74 7.73 5.44 24.59
N GLU A 75 7.13 6.59 24.94
CA GLU A 75 7.59 7.91 24.47
C GLU A 75 8.98 8.29 24.99
N MET A 76 9.39 7.77 26.15
CA MET A 76 10.72 7.99 26.74
C MET A 76 11.80 7.03 26.22
N GLY A 77 11.50 6.19 25.21
CA GLY A 77 12.49 5.34 24.55
C GLY A 77 12.91 4.09 25.33
N ILE A 78 12.05 3.60 26.22
CA ILE A 78 12.31 2.33 26.94
C ILE A 78 12.14 1.16 25.95
N PRO A 79 13.07 0.18 25.95
CA PRO A 79 12.98 -0.98 25.08
C PRO A 79 11.66 -1.72 25.28
N LEU A 80 10.91 -1.90 24.20
CA LEU A 80 9.57 -2.51 24.17
C LEU A 80 9.57 -3.94 24.74
N ASN A 81 10.72 -4.62 24.69
CA ASN A 81 10.94 -5.96 25.25
C ASN A 81 10.68 -6.03 26.77
N ASN A 82 10.67 -4.89 27.47
CA ASN A 82 10.42 -4.82 28.92
C ASN A 82 8.97 -4.49 29.27
N ILE A 83 8.14 -4.10 28.30
CA ILE A 83 6.70 -3.89 28.51
C ILE A 83 6.04 -5.24 28.30
N LYS A 84 5.72 -5.93 29.40
CA LYS A 84 4.93 -7.16 29.35
C LYS A 84 3.50 -6.78 28.98
N TRP A 85 3.23 -6.58 27.69
CA TRP A 85 1.87 -6.51 27.20
C TRP A 85 1.22 -7.87 27.45
N THR A 86 0.38 -7.95 28.47
CA THR A 86 -0.43 -9.13 28.72
C THR A 86 -1.58 -9.09 27.74
N ASN A 87 -1.64 -10.09 26.83
CA ASN A 87 -2.81 -10.37 25.98
C ASN A 87 -4.14 -10.56 26.76
N GLU A 88 -4.06 -10.54 28.09
CA GLU A 88 -5.17 -10.70 29.03
C GLU A 88 -5.81 -9.37 29.45
N ASP A 89 -5.25 -8.21 29.07
CA ASP A 89 -5.97 -6.95 29.21
C ASP A 89 -6.80 -6.70 27.93
N PRO A 90 -8.13 -6.89 27.99
CA PRO A 90 -9.03 -6.71 26.85
C PRO A 90 -9.25 -5.24 26.48
N GLU A 91 -8.52 -4.29 27.08
CA GLU A 91 -8.94 -2.89 27.09
C GLU A 91 -8.33 -2.00 26.01
N ASN A 92 -7.32 -2.39 25.20
CA ASN A 92 -7.05 -1.68 23.94
C ASN A 92 -5.85 -2.20 23.13
N TYR A 93 -6.07 -2.65 21.89
CA TYR A 93 -4.99 -2.63 20.88
C TYR A 93 -4.59 -1.20 20.46
N SER A 94 -5.34 -0.16 20.86
CA SER A 94 -5.04 1.25 20.56
C SER A 94 -3.68 1.76 21.05
N TYR A 95 -3.06 1.07 22.02
CA TYR A 95 -1.76 1.46 22.56
C TYR A 95 -0.70 0.37 22.40
N ALA A 96 -1.00 -0.69 21.65
CA ALA A 96 -0.07 -1.80 21.42
C ALA A 96 1.25 -1.28 20.82
N PRO A 97 2.41 -1.82 21.25
CA PRO A 97 3.75 -1.43 20.76
C PRO A 97 4.02 -2.02 19.38
N VAL A 98 3.17 -1.70 18.42
CA VAL A 98 3.22 -2.10 17.01
C VAL A 98 3.21 -0.87 16.13
N ASP A 99 3.57 -1.04 14.86
CA ASP A 99 3.45 0.02 13.86
C ASP A 99 1.98 0.44 13.65
N GLU A 100 1.78 1.68 13.19
CA GLU A 100 0.44 2.29 13.07
C GLU A 100 -0.51 1.48 12.20
N ASP A 101 -0.03 1.00 11.06
CA ASP A 101 -0.85 0.23 10.11
C ASP A 101 -1.31 -1.10 10.71
N THR A 102 -0.44 -1.79 11.45
CA THR A 102 -0.79 -3.04 12.13
C THR A 102 -1.74 -2.79 13.28
N ARG A 103 -1.66 -1.63 13.93
CA ARG A 103 -2.61 -1.23 14.97
C ARG A 103 -4.04 -1.13 14.43
N VAL A 104 -4.20 -0.53 13.26
CA VAL A 104 -5.52 -0.45 12.58
C VAL A 104 -6.06 -1.86 12.31
N THR A 105 -5.22 -2.76 11.79
CA THR A 105 -5.58 -4.16 11.55
C THR A 105 -6.05 -4.86 12.84
N LEU A 106 -5.30 -4.70 13.94
CA LEU A 106 -5.64 -5.32 15.23
C LEU A 106 -6.98 -4.81 15.79
N ILE A 107 -7.23 -3.50 15.72
CA ILE A 107 -8.50 -2.90 16.17
C ILE A 107 -9.68 -3.45 15.35
N ASP A 108 -9.51 -3.61 14.03
CA ASP A 108 -10.59 -4.16 13.20
C ASP A 108 -10.84 -5.64 13.45
N MET A 109 -9.78 -6.42 13.66
CA MET A 109 -9.89 -7.84 14.05
C MET A 109 -10.51 -8.00 15.44
N GLU A 110 -10.27 -7.07 16.37
CA GLU A 110 -10.91 -7.04 17.68
C GLU A 110 -12.42 -6.80 17.58
N LYS A 111 -12.86 -5.85 16.74
CA LYS A 111 -14.30 -5.67 16.45
C LYS A 111 -14.94 -6.93 15.86
N LEU A 112 -14.22 -7.68 15.03
CA LEU A 112 -14.69 -8.96 14.50
C LEU A 112 -14.78 -10.04 15.58
N LYS A 113 -13.82 -10.06 16.51
CA LYS A 113 -13.84 -10.95 17.68
C LYS A 113 -15.04 -10.65 18.59
N ASP A 114 -15.35 -9.38 18.83
CA ASP A 114 -16.52 -8.99 19.61
C ASP A 114 -17.83 -9.41 18.94
N LYS A 115 -17.92 -9.28 17.61
CA LYS A 115 -19.06 -9.79 16.84
C LYS A 115 -19.18 -11.31 16.94
N ALA A 116 -18.07 -12.04 16.77
CA ALA A 116 -18.05 -13.50 16.89
C ALA A 116 -18.46 -13.97 18.30
N HIS A 117 -18.06 -13.22 19.34
CA HIS A 117 -18.49 -13.46 20.71
C HIS A 117 -19.99 -13.25 20.89
N GLN A 118 -20.55 -12.17 20.32
CA GLN A 118 -21.99 -11.90 20.35
C GLN A 118 -22.82 -12.97 19.60
N THR A 119 -22.26 -13.54 18.53
CA THR A 119 -22.92 -14.61 17.75
C THR A 119 -22.64 -16.02 18.29
N GLU A 120 -21.90 -16.15 19.39
CA GLU A 120 -21.47 -17.42 19.99
C GLU A 120 -20.72 -18.35 19.01
N ASP A 121 -20.00 -17.78 18.04
CA ASP A 121 -19.17 -18.54 17.10
C ASP A 121 -17.80 -18.80 17.72
N TYR A 122 -17.72 -19.86 18.53
CA TYR A 122 -16.51 -20.22 19.26
C TYR A 122 -15.36 -20.70 18.35
N GLU A 123 -15.66 -21.21 17.16
CA GLU A 123 -14.62 -21.64 16.21
C GLU A 123 -13.91 -20.42 15.62
N MET A 124 -14.69 -19.43 15.17
CA MET A 124 -14.17 -18.16 14.68
C MET A 124 -13.42 -17.40 15.78
N LEU A 125 -13.93 -17.41 17.02
CA LEU A 125 -13.26 -16.78 18.17
C LEU A 125 -11.87 -17.40 18.46
N HIS A 126 -11.77 -18.74 18.38
CA HIS A 126 -10.51 -19.44 18.61
C HIS A 126 -9.48 -19.16 17.50
N GLN A 127 -9.95 -19.04 16.25
CA GLN A 127 -9.10 -18.67 15.13
C GLN A 127 -8.64 -17.20 15.24
N LEU A 128 -9.57 -16.26 15.45
CA LEU A 128 -9.27 -14.83 15.62
C LEU A 128 -8.28 -14.58 16.76
N THR A 129 -8.39 -15.29 17.87
CA THR A 129 -7.46 -15.13 19.00
C THR A 129 -6.04 -15.56 18.63
N ARG A 130 -5.88 -16.63 17.82
CA ARG A 130 -4.57 -17.06 17.32
C ARG A 130 -4.02 -16.08 16.30
N ASP A 131 -4.86 -15.63 15.38
CA ASP A 131 -4.44 -14.76 14.29
C ASP A 131 -4.11 -13.34 14.78
N LEU A 132 -4.86 -12.82 15.77
CA LEU A 132 -4.53 -11.56 16.47
C LEU A 132 -3.13 -11.59 17.08
N LYS A 133 -2.74 -12.72 17.69
CA LYS A 133 -1.40 -12.87 18.25
C LYS A 133 -0.33 -12.82 17.16
N ILE A 134 -0.56 -13.51 16.04
CA ILE A 134 0.38 -13.51 14.91
C ILE A 134 0.53 -12.10 14.35
N VAL A 135 -0.57 -11.39 14.12
CA VAL A 135 -0.56 -10.02 13.62
C VAL A 135 0.15 -9.07 14.59
N TYR A 136 -0.04 -9.25 15.90
CA TYR A 136 0.68 -8.49 16.92
C TYR A 136 2.20 -8.74 16.85
N ASP A 137 2.62 -10.00 16.77
CA ASP A 137 4.03 -10.36 16.67
C ASP A 137 4.67 -9.79 15.38
N LEU A 138 3.95 -9.84 14.26
CA LEU A 138 4.34 -9.21 12.99
C LEU A 138 4.53 -7.69 13.15
N GLY A 139 3.57 -7.00 13.77
CA GLY A 139 3.63 -5.55 13.96
C GLY A 139 4.79 -5.10 14.85
N ASN A 140 5.12 -5.90 15.87
CA ASN A 140 6.27 -5.65 16.72
C ASN A 140 7.60 -5.88 15.96
N GLU A 141 7.70 -6.95 15.17
CA GLU A 141 8.88 -7.19 14.31
C GLU A 141 9.07 -6.05 13.30
N ILE A 142 7.99 -5.60 12.64
CA ILE A 142 8.01 -4.47 11.71
C ILE A 142 8.50 -3.19 12.41
N LEU A 143 7.96 -2.88 13.59
CA LEU A 143 8.36 -1.69 14.34
C LEU A 143 9.85 -1.71 14.72
N ASN A 144 10.36 -2.86 15.17
CA ASN A 144 11.77 -3.02 15.50
C ASN A 144 12.67 -2.91 14.26
N LEU A 145 12.28 -3.52 13.14
CA LEU A 145 13.03 -3.42 11.89
C LEU A 145 13.03 -2.00 11.32
N LYS A 146 11.94 -1.22 11.48
CA LYS A 146 11.91 0.21 11.09
C LYS A 146 12.94 1.02 11.89
N ARG A 147 13.04 0.80 13.21
CA ARG A 147 14.06 1.44 14.06
C ARG A 147 15.48 1.01 13.69
N ASP A 148 15.68 -0.29 13.42
CA ASP A 148 16.97 -0.81 13.01
C ASP A 148 17.39 -0.28 11.62
N LEU A 149 16.43 -0.04 10.72
CA LEU A 149 16.67 0.57 9.42
C LEU A 149 17.11 2.03 9.56
N GLU A 150 16.45 2.81 10.41
CA GLU A 150 16.86 4.19 10.73
C GLU A 150 18.29 4.21 11.28
N PHE A 151 18.60 3.30 12.18
CA PHE A 151 19.94 3.18 12.76
C PHE A 151 21.01 2.73 11.76
N ALA A 152 20.71 1.74 10.91
CA ALA A 152 21.60 1.27 9.86
C ALA A 152 21.86 2.37 8.82
N SER A 153 20.81 3.12 8.44
CA SER A 153 20.92 4.27 7.55
C SER A 153 21.77 5.39 8.17
N ALA A 154 21.60 5.68 9.45
CA ALA A 154 22.39 6.70 10.15
C ALA A 154 23.88 6.31 10.30
N LYS A 155 24.17 5.01 10.30
CA LYS A 155 25.54 4.46 10.33
C LYS A 155 26.16 4.23 8.94
N GLU A 156 25.44 4.56 7.87
CA GLU A 156 25.85 4.33 6.47
C GLU A 156 26.15 2.85 6.15
N ASP A 157 25.57 1.91 6.91
CA ASP A 157 25.67 0.47 6.64
C ASP A 157 24.59 0.05 5.64
N PHE A 158 24.84 0.33 4.36
CA PHE A 158 23.87 0.12 3.30
C PHE A 158 23.53 -1.34 3.04
N ASN A 159 24.48 -2.26 3.27
CA ASN A 159 24.24 -3.69 3.07
C ASN A 159 23.20 -4.20 4.06
N LYS A 160 23.38 -3.85 5.35
CA LYS A 160 22.40 -4.18 6.39
C LYS A 160 21.05 -3.50 6.17
N ALA A 161 21.05 -2.25 5.71
CA ALA A 161 19.81 -1.53 5.41
C ALA A 161 19.00 -2.20 4.28
N ILE A 162 19.68 -2.75 3.26
CA ILE A 162 19.02 -3.49 2.16
C ILE A 162 18.39 -4.79 2.69
N GLU A 163 19.09 -5.54 3.53
CA GLU A 163 18.57 -6.77 4.15
C GLU A 163 17.32 -6.48 4.99
N ILE A 164 17.39 -5.45 5.84
CA ILE A 164 16.26 -5.02 6.67
C ILE A 164 15.07 -4.60 5.80
N ARG A 165 15.31 -3.86 4.72
CA ARG A 165 14.25 -3.42 3.80
C ARG A 165 13.55 -4.59 3.10
N ASN A 166 14.32 -5.61 2.68
CA ASN A 166 13.76 -6.81 2.08
C ASN A 166 12.91 -7.61 3.08
N ARG A 167 13.37 -7.70 4.34
CA ARG A 167 12.61 -8.35 5.41
C ARG A 167 11.33 -7.59 5.76
N LEU A 168 11.39 -6.26 5.86
CA LEU A 168 10.22 -5.41 6.07
C LEU A 168 9.16 -5.64 5.00
N LYS A 169 9.56 -5.68 3.72
CA LYS A 169 8.65 -5.94 2.61
C LYS A 169 7.95 -7.31 2.72
N GLN A 170 8.64 -8.34 3.21
CA GLN A 170 8.04 -9.66 3.42
C GLN A 170 7.01 -9.64 4.54
N LEU A 171 7.34 -9.02 5.69
CA LEU A 171 6.43 -8.93 6.83
C LEU A 171 5.20 -8.07 6.52
N GLU A 172 5.38 -6.97 5.80
CA GLU A 172 4.28 -6.13 5.32
C GLU A 172 3.35 -6.92 4.39
N GLN A 173 3.90 -7.76 3.51
CA GLN A 173 3.09 -8.65 2.66
C GLN A 173 2.37 -9.74 3.45
N GLU A 174 2.99 -10.29 4.50
CA GLU A 174 2.34 -11.26 5.38
C GLU A 174 1.17 -10.62 6.14
N ARG A 175 1.36 -9.41 6.65
CA ARG A 175 0.30 -8.60 7.26
C ARG A 175 -0.83 -8.30 6.27
N ASP A 176 -0.51 -7.88 5.05
CA ASP A 176 -1.50 -7.63 3.99
C ASP A 176 -2.40 -8.86 3.70
N ARG A 177 -1.90 -10.09 3.92
CA ARG A 177 -2.73 -11.30 3.79
C ARG A 177 -3.80 -11.41 4.87
N TYR A 178 -3.50 -11.00 6.10
CA TYR A 178 -4.48 -10.98 7.19
C TYR A 178 -5.50 -9.87 6.98
N ASP A 179 -5.05 -8.71 6.50
CA ASP A 179 -5.96 -7.63 6.11
C ASP A 179 -6.93 -8.06 5.00
N ALA A 180 -6.45 -8.82 4.02
CA ALA A 180 -7.30 -9.40 2.98
C ALA A 180 -8.21 -10.51 3.50
N LEU A 181 -7.75 -11.33 4.46
CA LEU A 181 -8.53 -12.43 5.04
C LEU A 181 -9.73 -11.92 5.83
N TYR A 182 -9.56 -10.81 6.54
CA TYR A 182 -10.57 -10.23 7.44
C TYR A 182 -11.25 -8.97 6.89
N GLU A 183 -10.91 -8.58 5.66
CA GLU A 183 -11.45 -7.40 4.98
C GLU A 183 -11.38 -6.15 5.88
N THR A 184 -10.21 -5.90 6.45
CA THR A 184 -9.98 -4.77 7.37
C THR A 184 -10.09 -3.44 6.63
N SER A 185 -10.23 -2.34 7.37
CA SER A 185 -10.33 -0.99 6.78
C SER A 185 -9.13 -0.67 5.88
N ARG A 186 -7.93 -1.17 6.23
CA ARG A 186 -6.73 -0.99 5.41
C ARG A 186 -6.80 -1.73 4.08
N TYR A 187 -7.41 -2.92 4.07
CA TYR A 187 -7.63 -3.67 2.83
C TYR A 187 -8.61 -2.93 1.90
N GLU A 188 -9.67 -2.36 2.46
CA GLU A 188 -10.60 -1.52 1.69
C GLU A 188 -9.86 -0.34 1.04
N ASP A 189 -9.01 0.37 1.79
CA ASP A 189 -8.19 1.46 1.27
C ASP A 189 -7.24 0.99 0.16
N MET A 190 -6.58 -0.16 0.33
CA MET A 190 -5.72 -0.76 -0.69
C MET A 190 -6.50 -1.07 -1.98
N ILE A 191 -7.71 -1.62 -1.87
CA ILE A 191 -8.58 -1.87 -3.03
C ILE A 191 -9.01 -0.56 -3.67
N VAL A 192 -9.39 0.45 -2.87
CA VAL A 192 -9.86 1.74 -3.38
C VAL A 192 -8.74 2.45 -4.14
N MET A 193 -7.50 2.40 -3.67
CA MET A 193 -6.35 2.95 -4.39
C MET A 193 -5.98 2.15 -5.65
N ALA A 194 -6.19 0.82 -5.63
CA ALA A 194 -5.96 -0.04 -6.80
C ALA A 194 -7.07 0.06 -7.86
N ARG A 195 -8.27 0.54 -7.49
CA ARG A 195 -9.38 0.75 -8.43
C ARG A 195 -9.03 1.94 -9.33
N PRO A 196 -8.98 1.75 -10.66
CA PRO A 196 -8.76 2.86 -11.56
C PRO A 196 -9.85 3.90 -11.35
N THR A 197 -9.45 5.14 -11.15
CA THR A 197 -10.37 6.26 -10.99
C THR A 197 -11.34 6.32 -12.17
N SER A 198 -12.53 6.87 -11.96
CA SER A 198 -13.52 7.07 -13.03
C SER A 198 -12.93 7.82 -14.23
N ALA A 199 -11.98 8.72 -13.99
CA ALA A 199 -11.20 9.42 -15.01
C ALA A 199 -10.26 8.48 -15.79
N GLN A 200 -9.49 7.62 -15.10
CA GLN A 200 -8.61 6.63 -15.75
C GLN A 200 -9.40 5.61 -16.57
N ARG A 201 -10.56 5.14 -16.09
CA ARG A 201 -11.43 4.25 -16.88
C ARG A 201 -11.96 4.91 -18.15
N ARG A 202 -12.30 6.20 -18.09
CA ARG A 202 -12.74 6.97 -19.27
C ARG A 202 -11.61 7.15 -20.28
N LEU A 203 -10.38 7.35 -19.82
CA LEU A 203 -9.21 7.45 -20.70
C LEU A 203 -8.92 6.10 -21.39
N ALA A 204 -8.93 5.00 -20.63
CA ALA A 204 -8.72 3.66 -21.18
C ALA A 204 -9.79 3.30 -22.23
N LYS A 205 -11.06 3.61 -21.94
CA LYS A 205 -12.15 3.40 -22.89
C LYS A 205 -11.99 4.23 -24.17
N LYS A 206 -11.57 5.50 -24.07
CA LYS A 206 -11.29 6.32 -25.25
C LYS A 206 -10.17 5.74 -26.11
N LEU A 207 -9.10 5.23 -25.48
CA LEU A 207 -8.00 4.58 -26.20
C LEU A 207 -8.47 3.30 -26.92
N GLU A 208 -9.27 2.47 -26.26
CA GLU A 208 -9.85 1.26 -26.88
C GLU A 208 -10.78 1.62 -28.05
N ASP A 209 -11.61 2.65 -27.90
CA ASP A 209 -12.53 3.12 -28.93
C ASP A 209 -11.74 3.73 -30.13
N GLU A 210 -10.65 4.45 -29.87
CA GLU A 210 -9.75 4.97 -30.91
C GLU A 210 -8.98 3.86 -31.65
N GLU A 211 -8.51 2.83 -30.95
CA GLU A 211 -7.87 1.67 -31.59
C GLU A 211 -8.85 0.88 -32.45
N ARG A 212 -10.09 0.67 -31.98
CA ARG A 212 -11.16 0.06 -32.78
C ARG A 212 -11.48 0.87 -34.02
N ALA A 213 -11.59 2.19 -33.89
CA ALA A 213 -11.83 3.08 -35.02
C ALA A 213 -10.68 3.03 -36.05
N ARG A 214 -9.43 2.96 -35.60
CA ARG A 214 -8.26 2.80 -36.48
C ARG A 214 -8.28 1.46 -37.22
N LEU A 215 -8.57 0.37 -36.52
CA LEU A 215 -8.68 -0.97 -37.11
C LEU A 215 -9.80 -1.03 -38.15
N GLU A 216 -10.96 -0.43 -37.85
CA GLU A 216 -12.08 -0.38 -38.79
C GLU A 216 -11.78 0.48 -40.01
N ALA A 217 -11.12 1.64 -39.84
CA ALA A 217 -10.67 2.48 -40.93
C ALA A 217 -9.70 1.73 -41.86
N LEU A 218 -8.77 0.95 -41.29
CA LEU A 218 -7.81 0.15 -42.06
C LEU A 218 -8.48 -1.00 -42.82
N ARG A 219 -9.53 -1.61 -42.25
CA ARG A 219 -10.36 -2.59 -42.97
C ARG A 219 -11.11 -1.95 -44.13
N ARG A 220 -11.75 -0.81 -43.91
CA ARG A 220 -12.45 -0.05 -44.96
C ARG A 220 -11.51 0.40 -46.07
N GLN A 221 -10.27 0.76 -45.75
CA GLN A 221 -9.27 1.11 -46.75
C GLN A 221 -8.90 -0.10 -47.61
N LYS A 222 -8.61 -1.26 -46.98
CA LYS A 222 -8.31 -2.50 -47.72
C LYS A 222 -9.47 -2.97 -48.59
N GLU A 223 -10.71 -2.80 -48.13
CA GLU A 223 -11.90 -3.13 -48.93
C GLU A 223 -12.02 -2.24 -50.17
N ARG A 224 -11.76 -0.92 -50.04
CA ARG A 224 -11.73 0.00 -51.19
C ARG A 224 -10.61 -0.33 -52.18
N GLU A 225 -9.41 -0.62 -51.68
CA GLU A 225 -8.28 -1.02 -52.54
C GLU A 225 -8.58 -2.33 -53.28
N ALA A 226 -9.20 -3.31 -52.61
CA ALA A 226 -9.61 -4.57 -53.22
C ALA A 226 -10.74 -4.39 -54.25
N GLU A 227 -11.68 -3.47 -54.00
CA GLU A 227 -12.76 -3.14 -54.94
C GLU A 227 -12.20 -2.42 -56.19
N GLU A 228 -11.28 -1.47 -56.02
CA GLU A 228 -10.57 -0.83 -57.12
C GLU A 228 -9.75 -1.82 -57.95
N GLU A 229 -9.09 -2.79 -57.30
CA GLU A 229 -8.36 -3.85 -58.00
C GLU A 229 -9.30 -4.75 -58.82
N ARG A 230 -10.48 -5.10 -58.28
CA ARG A 230 -11.51 -5.85 -59.02
C ARG A 230 -12.02 -5.07 -60.23
N LEU A 231 -12.32 -3.79 -60.06
CA LEU A 231 -12.73 -2.89 -61.14
C LEU A 231 -11.65 -2.78 -62.23
N ARG A 232 -10.38 -2.70 -61.84
CA ARG A 232 -9.26 -2.66 -62.79
C ARG A 232 -9.15 -3.95 -63.60
N ARG A 233 -9.24 -5.11 -62.95
CA ARG A 233 -9.22 -6.42 -63.63
C ARG A 233 -10.36 -6.55 -64.63
N LEU A 234 -11.57 -6.10 -64.25
CA LEU A 234 -12.73 -6.12 -65.13
C LEU A 234 -12.51 -5.25 -66.39
N ARG A 235 -11.96 -4.03 -66.24
CA ARG A 235 -11.63 -3.16 -67.38
C ARG A 235 -10.55 -3.77 -68.30
N GLU A 236 -9.53 -4.40 -67.71
CA GLU A 236 -8.48 -5.07 -68.49
C GLU A 236 -9.02 -6.29 -69.26
N GLU A 237 -10.00 -7.01 -68.72
CA GLU A 237 -10.70 -8.09 -69.40
C GLU A 237 -11.60 -7.58 -70.54
N GLU A 238 -12.36 -6.51 -70.31
CA GLU A 238 -13.17 -5.87 -71.35
C GLU A 238 -12.31 -5.33 -72.51
N GLU A 239 -11.16 -4.72 -72.22
CA GLU A 239 -10.23 -4.23 -73.24
C GLU A 239 -9.61 -5.38 -74.04
N LYS A 240 -9.23 -6.48 -73.38
CA LYS A 240 -8.75 -7.70 -74.06
C LYS A 240 -9.82 -8.31 -74.95
N GLU A 241 -11.09 -8.31 -74.53
CA GLU A 241 -12.18 -8.83 -75.34
C GLU A 241 -12.43 -7.94 -76.58
N ARG A 242 -12.34 -6.62 -76.43
CA ARG A 242 -12.41 -5.68 -77.57
C ARG A 242 -11.30 -5.91 -78.58
N LEU A 243 -10.06 -6.05 -78.13
CA LEU A 243 -8.92 -6.36 -79.00
C LEU A 243 -9.08 -7.70 -79.73
N ARG A 244 -9.62 -8.72 -79.06
CA ARG A 244 -9.93 -10.01 -79.71
C ARG A 244 -10.99 -9.88 -80.80
N LYS A 245 -12.06 -9.12 -80.56
CA LYS A 245 -13.10 -8.86 -81.58
C LYS A 245 -12.52 -8.10 -82.78
N GLU A 246 -11.68 -7.09 -82.55
CA GLU A 246 -11.00 -6.36 -83.62
C GLU A 246 -10.04 -7.26 -84.43
N GLU A 247 -9.32 -8.17 -83.76
CA GLU A 247 -8.43 -9.11 -84.44
C GLU A 247 -9.20 -10.15 -85.27
N GLU A 248 -10.33 -10.67 -84.75
CA GLU A 248 -11.22 -11.55 -85.50
C GLU A 248 -11.81 -10.84 -86.73
N ASP A 249 -12.27 -9.60 -86.59
CA ASP A 249 -12.78 -8.81 -87.70
C ASP A 249 -11.69 -8.52 -88.74
N ARG A 250 -10.45 -8.26 -88.30
CA ARG A 250 -9.30 -8.11 -89.22
C ARG A 250 -9.02 -9.39 -89.99
N LYS A 251 -9.06 -10.56 -89.33
CA LYS A 251 -8.90 -11.88 -89.97
C LYS A 251 -10.04 -12.18 -90.95
N ARG A 252 -11.29 -11.83 -90.60
CA ARG A 252 -12.44 -11.94 -91.50
C ARG A 252 -12.27 -11.09 -92.76
N ARG A 253 -11.83 -9.84 -92.62
CA ARG A 253 -11.54 -8.93 -93.75
C ARG A 253 -10.43 -9.47 -94.65
N GLN A 254 -9.34 -10.01 -94.10
CA GLN A 254 -8.25 -10.62 -94.87
C GLN A 254 -8.70 -11.90 -95.62
N ASN A 255 -9.54 -12.73 -95.00
CA ASN A 255 -10.08 -13.92 -95.66
C ASN A 255 -11.06 -13.57 -96.80
N THR A 256 -11.82 -12.49 -96.68
CA THR A 256 -12.66 -12.00 -97.79
C THR A 256 -11.84 -11.46 -98.95
N THR A 257 -10.75 -10.72 -98.71
CA THR A 257 -9.86 -10.22 -99.77
C THR A 257 -9.09 -11.35 -100.47
N MET A 258 -8.66 -12.39 -99.75
CA MET A 258 -8.03 -13.56 -100.41
C MET A 258 -9.01 -14.34 -101.31
N LYS A 259 -10.30 -14.42 -100.94
CA LYS A 259 -11.32 -15.06 -101.78
C LYS A 259 -11.61 -14.27 -103.06
N THR A 260 -11.58 -12.93 -103.02
CA THR A 260 -11.71 -12.10 -104.23
C THR A 260 -10.47 -12.17 -105.13
N VAL A 261 -9.25 -12.18 -104.57
CA VAL A 261 -7.99 -12.29 -105.34
C VAL A 261 -7.83 -13.64 -106.04
N LYS A 262 -8.28 -14.74 -105.42
CA LYS A 262 -8.29 -16.05 -106.09
C LYS A 262 -9.28 -16.12 -107.25
N LYS A 263 -10.39 -15.38 -107.17
CA LYS A 263 -11.40 -15.32 -108.25
C LYS A 263 -10.90 -14.52 -109.46
N THR A 264 -10.05 -13.50 -109.25
CA THR A 264 -9.45 -12.71 -110.34
C THR A 264 -8.26 -13.41 -111.02
N ARG A 265 -7.41 -14.16 -110.29
CA ARG A 265 -6.28 -14.89 -110.92
C ARG A 265 -6.71 -16.04 -111.83
N PHE A 266 -7.89 -16.64 -111.61
CA PHE A 266 -8.40 -17.69 -112.51
C PHE A 266 -8.87 -17.14 -113.86
N ASN A 267 -9.16 -15.83 -113.97
CA ASN A 267 -9.68 -15.24 -115.21
C ASN A 267 -8.59 -14.69 -116.14
N THR A 268 -7.37 -14.43 -115.67
CA THR A 268 -6.30 -13.81 -116.47
C THR A 268 -5.30 -14.77 -117.09
N VAL A 269 -5.31 -16.06 -116.74
CA VAL A 269 -4.52 -17.05 -117.50
C VAL A 269 -5.14 -17.30 -118.90
N LYS A 270 -6.34 -16.76 -119.17
CA LYS A 270 -7.03 -16.79 -120.48
C LYS A 270 -6.46 -15.86 -121.55
N GLN A 271 -5.32 -15.21 -121.36
CA GLN A 271 -4.71 -14.36 -122.38
C GLN A 271 -3.19 -14.57 -122.46
N THR A 272 -2.80 -15.70 -123.05
CA THR A 272 -1.60 -15.85 -123.88
C THR A 272 -1.87 -16.93 -124.90
#